data_AF-A0A2S0NKW8-F1
#
_entry.id   AF-A0A2S0NKW8-F1
#
_cell.length_a   1.000
_cell.length_b   1.000
_cell.length_c   1.000
_cell.angle_alpha   90.00
_cell.angle_beta   90.00
_cell.angle_gamma   90.00
#
_symmetry.space_group_name_H-M   'P 1'
#
loop_
_entity.id
_entity.type
_entity.pdbx_description
1 polymer ?
#
loop_
_entity_poly.entity_id
_entity_poly.type
_entity_poly.pdbx_seq_one_letter_code
_entity_poly.pdbx_strand_id
1 'polypeptide(L)'
;MKLATWTLYNAKKMRSVDDKVILEGSFPFLLVRPDPNKPNQHLGLGIEAKYFASIVSDLINREMPNQMLYDVFKNKLGIVETKDLDVLSIKKQSWSDKPINVSNIQNLIDIFNILVKSESINFDSEEFSSIEKIKADQKDPFMEFNIKTMTMQRIVNAINVGLPDFYTKLKDLTQDMPNEVRMTKLNSFSILQTNLILFFEEATKRMDQLIQEQNKIIDELEKKDKNDKK
;
A
#
# COMPACT_ATOMS: atom_id res chain seq x y z
N MET A 1 -20.56 -0.43 7.74
CA MET A 1 -19.79 -0.13 8.98
C MET A 1 -18.88 1.03 8.65
N LYS A 2 -18.83 2.08 9.49
CA LYS A 2 -17.92 3.20 9.23
C LYS A 2 -16.48 2.80 9.60
N LEU A 3 -15.59 2.92 8.62
CA LEU A 3 -14.18 2.59 8.75
C LEU A 3 -13.32 3.81 8.40
N ALA A 4 -12.09 3.80 8.86
CA ALA A 4 -11.09 4.83 8.60
C ALA A 4 -9.76 4.17 8.23
N THR A 5 -9.08 4.69 7.22
CA THR A 5 -7.71 4.27 6.91
C THR A 5 -6.75 4.69 8.04
N TRP A 6 -5.59 4.03 8.11
CA TRP A 6 -4.56 4.23 9.13
C TRP A 6 -5.03 4.08 10.58
N THR A 7 -6.15 3.38 10.77
CA THR A 7 -6.79 3.18 12.06
C THR A 7 -6.80 1.70 12.43
N LEU A 8 -6.74 1.43 13.74
CA LEU A 8 -6.61 0.07 14.26
C LEU A 8 -7.98 -0.54 14.57
N TYR A 9 -8.20 -1.77 14.10
CA TYR A 9 -9.39 -2.59 14.35
C TYR A 9 -8.98 -3.92 14.98
N ASN A 10 -9.91 -4.62 15.61
CA ASN A 10 -9.70 -6.01 15.99
C ASN A 10 -10.09 -6.90 14.82
N ALA A 11 -9.19 -7.77 14.37
CA ALA A 11 -9.43 -8.72 13.30
C ALA A 11 -9.35 -10.16 13.83
N LYS A 12 -10.03 -11.08 13.13
CA LYS A 12 -10.06 -12.52 13.47
C LYS A 12 -9.18 -13.38 12.56
N LYS A 13 -9.03 -12.98 11.30
CA LYS A 13 -8.29 -13.74 10.30
C LYS A 13 -7.72 -12.83 9.24
N MET A 14 -6.42 -12.97 8.96
CA MET A 14 -5.72 -12.27 7.91
C MET A 14 -5.04 -13.25 6.98
N ARG A 15 -5.17 -13.02 5.68
CA ARG A 15 -4.61 -13.86 4.64
C ARG A 15 -3.70 -13.08 3.71
N SER A 16 -2.78 -13.76 3.03
CA SER A 16 -2.01 -13.16 1.95
C SER A 16 -2.87 -13.01 0.69
N VAL A 17 -2.32 -12.34 -0.31
CA VAL A 17 -2.93 -12.24 -1.65
C VAL A 17 -3.14 -13.63 -2.28
N ASP A 18 -2.27 -14.59 -1.94
CA ASP A 18 -2.34 -16.00 -2.37
C ASP A 18 -3.21 -16.88 -1.45
N ASP A 19 -4.07 -16.26 -0.62
CA ASP A 19 -4.99 -16.93 0.30
C ASP A 19 -4.35 -17.76 1.43
N LYS A 20 -3.04 -17.59 1.67
CA LYS A 20 -2.36 -18.23 2.81
C LYS A 20 -2.66 -17.48 4.10
N VAL A 21 -3.00 -18.19 5.17
CA VAL A 21 -3.24 -17.58 6.49
C VAL A 21 -1.94 -16.99 7.03
N ILE A 22 -1.95 -15.70 7.37
CA ILE A 22 -0.81 -14.97 7.97
C ILE A 22 -0.99 -14.86 9.49
N LEU A 23 -2.21 -14.51 9.92
CA LEU A 23 -2.60 -14.40 11.33
C LEU A 23 -4.03 -14.94 11.49
N GLU A 24 -4.27 -15.60 12.62
CA GLU A 24 -5.58 -16.13 13.01
C GLU A 24 -5.75 -16.01 14.52
N GLY A 25 -7.00 -15.82 14.96
CA GLY A 25 -7.32 -15.43 16.33
C GLY A 25 -7.55 -13.92 16.44
N SER A 26 -7.76 -13.40 17.65
CA SER A 26 -7.99 -11.96 17.86
C SER A 26 -6.66 -11.20 17.79
N PHE A 27 -6.53 -10.24 16.88
CA PHE A 27 -5.33 -9.40 16.75
C PHE A 27 -5.65 -7.97 16.27
N PRO A 28 -4.83 -6.96 16.59
CA PRO A 28 -4.94 -5.64 16.00
C PRO A 28 -4.58 -5.66 14.52
N PHE A 29 -5.40 -5.00 13.73
CA PHE A 29 -5.23 -4.82 12.31
C PHE A 29 -5.27 -3.33 11.98
N LEU A 30 -4.17 -2.83 11.42
CA LEU A 30 -4.07 -1.48 10.91
C LEU A 30 -4.67 -1.46 9.50
N LEU A 31 -5.86 -0.88 9.35
CA LEU A 31 -6.54 -0.79 8.06
C LEU A 31 -5.82 0.23 7.19
N VAL A 32 -5.39 -0.19 6.00
CA VAL A 32 -4.72 0.68 5.03
C VAL A 32 -5.72 1.20 4.00
N ARG A 33 -6.51 0.30 3.41
CA ARG A 33 -7.56 0.66 2.42
C ARG A 33 -8.52 -0.51 2.16
N PRO A 34 -9.73 -0.27 1.62
CA PRO A 34 -10.54 -1.34 1.01
C PRO A 34 -9.84 -1.95 -0.22
N ASP A 35 -10.10 -3.22 -0.50
CA ASP A 35 -9.64 -3.87 -1.73
C ASP A 35 -10.46 -3.34 -2.93
N PRO A 36 -9.82 -2.77 -3.97
CA PRO A 36 -10.55 -2.20 -5.10
C PRO A 36 -11.07 -3.26 -6.09
N ASN A 37 -10.78 -4.54 -5.86
CA ASN A 37 -11.12 -5.64 -6.77
C ASN A 37 -12.07 -6.65 -6.13
N LYS A 38 -12.07 -6.73 -4.80
CA LYS A 38 -12.79 -7.76 -4.05
C LYS A 38 -13.74 -7.11 -3.04
N PRO A 39 -15.05 -7.36 -3.14
CA PRO A 39 -16.01 -6.85 -2.17
C PRO A 39 -15.74 -7.34 -0.75
N ASN A 40 -16.05 -6.50 0.22
CA ASN A 40 -15.96 -6.81 1.66
C ASN A 40 -14.55 -7.23 2.12
N GLN A 41 -13.51 -6.77 1.43
CA GLN A 41 -12.11 -7.06 1.77
C GLN A 41 -11.34 -5.78 2.01
N HIS A 42 -10.40 -5.83 2.95
CA HIS A 42 -9.56 -4.70 3.33
C HIS A 42 -8.09 -5.11 3.38
N LEU A 43 -7.24 -4.30 2.78
CA LEU A 43 -5.79 -4.41 2.88
C LEU A 43 -5.32 -3.72 4.16
N GLY A 44 -4.36 -4.33 4.85
CA GLY A 44 -3.75 -3.73 6.02
C GLY A 44 -2.61 -4.53 6.62
N LEU A 45 -2.18 -4.08 7.79
CA LEU A 45 -1.03 -4.63 8.49
C LEU A 45 -1.48 -5.24 9.84
N GLY A 46 -1.20 -6.52 10.04
CA GLY A 46 -1.50 -7.22 11.28
C GLY A 46 -0.43 -7.04 12.36
N ILE A 47 -0.84 -6.93 13.62
CA ILE A 47 0.06 -6.88 14.78
C ILE A 47 -0.12 -8.18 15.57
N GLU A 48 0.96 -8.87 15.93
CA GLU A 48 0.82 -10.06 16.78
C GLU A 48 0.29 -9.71 18.17
N ALA A 49 -0.62 -10.52 18.71
CA ALA A 49 -1.28 -10.27 20.00
C ALA A 49 -0.29 -10.09 21.17
N LYS A 50 0.91 -10.69 21.09
CA LYS A 50 1.96 -10.55 22.11
C LYS A 50 2.49 -9.12 22.29
N TYR A 51 2.25 -8.24 21.31
CA TYR A 51 2.70 -6.85 21.30
C TYR A 51 1.57 -5.82 21.46
N PHE A 52 0.34 -6.31 21.71
CA PHE A 52 -0.90 -5.57 21.58
C PHE A 52 -0.91 -4.21 22.29
N ALA A 53 -0.66 -4.16 23.60
CA ALA A 53 -0.91 -2.92 24.36
C ALA A 53 0.17 -1.85 24.18
N SER A 54 1.45 -2.23 24.16
CA SER A 54 2.55 -1.26 24.05
C SER A 54 2.68 -0.71 22.64
N ILE A 55 2.64 -1.58 21.62
CA ILE A 55 2.83 -1.16 20.23
C ILE A 55 1.65 -0.34 19.72
N VAL A 56 0.41 -0.71 20.06
CA VAL A 56 -0.77 0.08 19.67
C VAL A 56 -0.72 1.47 20.29
N SER A 57 -0.36 1.57 21.58
CA SER A 57 -0.19 2.85 22.26
C SER A 57 0.91 3.70 21.61
N ASP A 58 2.04 3.08 21.29
CA ASP A 58 3.16 3.77 20.66
C ASP A 58 2.82 4.27 19.26
N LEU A 59 2.17 3.44 18.44
CA LEU A 59 1.78 3.78 17.08
C LEU A 59 0.89 5.03 17.02
N ILE A 60 -0.01 5.20 17.98
CA ILE A 60 -0.94 6.33 18.02
C ILE A 60 -0.31 7.57 18.63
N ASN A 61 0.45 7.43 19.71
CA ASN A 61 0.84 8.57 20.54
C ASN A 61 2.23 9.14 20.22
N ARG A 62 3.10 8.41 19.51
CA ARG A 62 4.47 8.87 19.23
C ARG A 62 5.01 8.40 17.89
N GLU A 63 6.04 9.08 17.42
CA GLU A 63 6.86 8.58 16.32
C GLU A 63 7.70 7.38 16.77
N MET A 64 7.71 6.34 15.93
CA MET A 64 8.45 5.10 16.15
C MET A 64 9.64 5.01 15.20
N PRO A 65 10.78 4.44 15.63
CA PRO A 65 11.91 4.21 14.75
C PRO A 65 11.55 3.27 13.58
N ASN A 66 12.07 3.56 12.38
CA ASN A 66 11.81 2.78 11.17
C ASN A 66 12.09 1.28 11.33
N GLN A 67 13.19 0.93 12.00
CA GLN A 67 13.54 -0.48 12.26
C GLN A 67 12.48 -1.17 13.13
N MET A 68 11.95 -0.47 14.13
CA MET A 68 10.91 -1.01 15.01
C MET A 68 9.59 -1.21 14.25
N LEU A 69 9.20 -0.25 13.40
CA LEU A 69 8.04 -0.39 12.52
C LEU A 69 8.21 -1.59 11.57
N TYR A 70 9.37 -1.71 10.94
CA TYR A 70 9.68 -2.85 10.08
C TYR A 70 9.58 -4.18 10.84
N ASP A 71 10.17 -4.29 12.04
CA ASP A 71 10.16 -5.53 12.80
C ASP A 71 8.77 -5.95 13.30
N VAL A 72 7.90 -4.98 13.61
CA VAL A 72 6.50 -5.24 13.97
C VAL A 72 5.72 -5.79 12.78
N PHE A 73 5.92 -5.23 11.59
CA PHE A 73 5.03 -5.44 10.44
C PHE A 73 5.62 -6.31 9.32
N LYS A 74 6.90 -6.73 9.40
CA LYS A 74 7.52 -7.60 8.40
C LYS A 74 6.71 -8.88 8.21
N ASN A 75 6.39 -9.19 6.95
CA ASN A 75 5.54 -10.31 6.57
C ASN A 75 4.10 -10.29 7.16
N LYS A 76 3.62 -9.12 7.61
CA LYS A 76 2.26 -8.95 8.18
C LYS A 76 1.33 -8.09 7.34
N LEU A 77 1.68 -7.85 6.07
CA LEU A 77 0.78 -7.25 5.09
C LEU A 77 -0.19 -8.29 4.55
N GLY A 78 -1.49 -8.03 4.64
CA GLY A 78 -2.50 -8.99 4.23
C GLY A 78 -3.90 -8.41 4.12
N ILE A 79 -4.85 -9.31 3.85
CA ILE A 79 -6.25 -9.05 3.57
C ILE A 79 -7.10 -9.59 4.72
N VAL A 80 -8.07 -8.81 5.17
CA VAL A 80 -9.09 -9.17 6.16
C VAL A 80 -10.47 -8.92 5.57
N GLU A 81 -11.44 -9.80 5.85
CA GLU A 81 -12.83 -9.58 5.46
C GLU A 81 -13.54 -8.61 6.41
N THR A 82 -14.46 -7.78 5.90
CA THR A 82 -15.21 -6.80 6.72
C THR A 82 -15.91 -7.44 7.92
N LYS A 83 -16.46 -8.65 7.75
CA LYS A 83 -17.15 -9.39 8.83
C LYS A 83 -16.23 -9.80 9.98
N ASP A 84 -14.92 -9.86 9.70
CA ASP A 84 -13.89 -10.24 10.66
C ASP A 84 -13.31 -9.01 11.38
N LEU A 85 -13.75 -7.80 11.03
CA LEU A 85 -13.36 -6.55 11.68
C LEU A 85 -14.37 -6.14 12.76
N ASP A 86 -13.84 -5.86 13.94
CA ASP A 86 -14.57 -5.30 15.07
C ASP A 86 -13.82 -4.07 15.62
N VAL A 87 -14.53 -3.23 16.39
CA VAL A 87 -13.91 -2.08 17.06
C VAL A 87 -12.85 -2.57 18.05
N LEU A 88 -11.63 -2.06 17.91
CA LEU A 88 -10.54 -2.30 18.84
C LEU A 88 -10.80 -1.51 20.12
N SER A 89 -11.00 -2.21 21.24
CA SER A 89 -11.20 -1.60 22.54
C SER A 89 -10.15 -2.08 23.54
N ILE A 90 -9.45 -1.14 24.18
CA ILE A 90 -8.49 -1.42 25.26
C ILE A 90 -8.97 -0.69 26.52
N LYS A 91 -9.14 -1.43 27.62
CA LYS A 91 -9.63 -0.87 28.91
C LYS A 91 -10.93 -0.06 28.77
N LYS A 92 -11.86 -0.51 27.92
CA LYS A 92 -13.16 0.14 27.59
C LYS A 92 -13.07 1.47 26.85
N GLN A 93 -11.88 1.89 26.42
CA GLN A 93 -11.71 2.98 25.48
C GLN A 93 -11.62 2.40 24.06
N SER A 94 -12.32 2.99 23.11
CA SER A 94 -12.14 2.67 21.69
C SER A 94 -10.80 3.24 21.20
N TRP A 95 -10.13 2.48 20.35
CA TRP A 95 -8.89 2.87 19.68
C TRP A 95 -9.08 2.92 18.15
N SER A 96 -10.28 2.55 17.67
CA SER A 96 -10.65 2.58 16.24
C SER A 96 -11.19 3.92 15.75
N ASP A 97 -11.07 4.94 16.57
CA ASP A 97 -11.53 6.33 16.36
C ASP A 97 -10.35 7.29 16.15
N LYS A 98 -9.12 6.80 16.26
CA LYS A 98 -7.91 7.60 16.08
C LYS A 98 -6.97 6.93 15.07
N PRO A 99 -6.55 7.64 14.01
CA PRO A 99 -5.48 7.15 13.17
C PRO A 99 -4.17 7.10 13.95
N ILE A 100 -3.23 6.27 13.49
CA ILE A 100 -1.87 6.26 14.01
C ILE A 100 -1.17 7.60 13.72
N ASN A 101 -0.06 7.86 14.41
CA ASN A 101 0.72 9.08 14.23
C ASN A 101 1.15 9.27 12.76
N VAL A 102 1.03 10.49 12.23
CA VAL A 102 1.30 10.82 10.82
C VAL A 102 2.72 10.46 10.39
N SER A 103 3.73 10.66 11.25
CA SER A 103 5.11 10.26 10.94
C SER A 103 5.22 8.74 10.76
N ASN A 104 4.51 7.95 11.59
CA ASN A 104 4.47 6.50 11.44
C ASN A 104 3.78 6.08 10.14
N ILE A 105 2.71 6.78 9.72
CA ILE A 105 2.04 6.54 8.44
C ILE A 105 3.04 6.71 7.29
N GLN A 106 3.75 7.84 7.26
CA GLN A 106 4.74 8.11 6.22
C GLN A 106 5.85 7.06 6.21
N ASN A 107 6.38 6.71 7.39
CA ASN A 107 7.42 5.70 7.53
C ASN A 107 6.95 4.32 7.05
N LEU A 108 5.70 3.92 7.33
CA LEU A 108 5.13 2.65 6.86
C LEU A 108 4.91 2.64 5.33
N ILE A 109 4.43 3.75 4.77
CA ILE A 109 4.34 3.96 3.32
C ILE A 109 5.72 3.77 2.69
N ASP A 110 6.77 4.30 3.32
CA ASP A 110 8.14 4.26 2.82
C ASP A 110 8.77 2.86 2.94
N ILE A 111 8.62 2.21 4.10
CA ILE A 111 9.16 0.87 4.38
C ILE A 111 8.52 -0.18 3.47
N PHE A 112 7.21 -0.14 3.29
CA PHE A 112 6.45 -1.16 2.56
C PHE A 112 6.06 -0.75 1.14
N ASN A 113 6.48 0.44 0.68
CA ASN A 113 6.16 0.99 -0.64
C ASN A 113 4.67 0.94 -0.99
N ILE A 114 3.82 1.34 -0.04
CA ILE A 114 2.36 1.31 -0.21
C ILE A 114 1.91 2.60 -0.91
N LEU A 115 1.19 2.46 -2.03
CA LEU A 115 0.72 3.58 -2.86
C LEU A 115 -0.66 4.08 -2.39
N VAL A 116 -0.68 4.78 -1.27
CA VAL A 116 -1.89 5.25 -0.58
C VAL A 116 -1.69 6.64 -0.01
N LYS A 117 -2.78 7.40 0.14
CA LYS A 117 -2.77 8.69 0.82
C LYS A 117 -2.31 8.54 2.27
N SER A 118 -1.47 9.46 2.72
CA SER A 118 -1.05 9.52 4.13
C SER A 118 -2.17 10.04 5.04
N GLU A 119 -3.12 10.79 4.49
CA GLU A 119 -4.30 11.26 5.22
C GLU A 119 -5.26 10.11 5.54
N SER A 120 -5.82 10.12 6.75
CA SER A 120 -6.87 9.18 7.15
C SER A 120 -8.18 9.52 6.46
N ILE A 121 -8.78 8.55 5.78
CA ILE A 121 -10.02 8.70 5.01
C ILE A 121 -11.10 7.87 5.68
N ASN A 122 -12.21 8.51 6.02
CA ASN A 122 -13.41 7.83 6.51
C ASN A 122 -14.26 7.36 5.34
N PHE A 123 -14.79 6.15 5.42
CA PHE A 123 -15.65 5.56 4.40
C PHE A 123 -16.67 4.59 5.02
N ASP A 124 -17.75 4.29 4.31
CA ASP A 124 -18.66 3.21 4.72
C ASP A 124 -18.26 1.91 4.04
N SER A 125 -18.07 0.83 4.80
CA SER A 125 -17.81 -0.49 4.23
C SER A 125 -18.89 -0.94 3.23
N GLU A 126 -20.12 -0.42 3.35
CA GLU A 126 -21.20 -0.68 2.40
C GLU A 126 -20.95 -0.11 1.01
N GLU A 127 -20.10 0.90 0.86
CA GLU A 127 -19.68 1.43 -0.44
C GLU A 127 -18.81 0.40 -1.21
N PHE A 128 -18.24 -0.57 -0.49
CA PHE A 128 -17.34 -1.60 -1.03
C PHE A 128 -17.92 -3.02 -0.88
N SER A 129 -19.23 -3.14 -0.67
CA SER A 129 -19.89 -4.45 -0.41
C SER A 129 -20.24 -5.25 -1.67
N SER A 130 -20.17 -4.64 -2.87
CA SER A 130 -20.35 -5.33 -4.17
C SER A 130 -19.44 -4.76 -5.27
N ILE A 131 -19.26 -5.53 -6.34
CA ILE A 131 -18.42 -5.11 -7.49
C ILE A 131 -19.02 -3.89 -8.19
N GLU A 132 -20.36 -3.81 -8.28
CA GLU A 132 -21.05 -2.68 -8.91
C GLU A 132 -20.77 -1.38 -8.17
N LYS A 133 -20.81 -1.41 -6.83
CA LYS A 133 -20.54 -0.22 -6.00
C LYS A 133 -19.08 0.21 -6.09
N ILE A 134 -18.15 -0.75 -6.04
CA ILE A 134 -16.71 -0.50 -6.23
C ILE A 134 -16.43 0.17 -7.58
N LYS A 135 -17.13 -0.25 -8.65
CA LYS A 135 -16.94 0.30 -10.01
C LYS A 135 -17.69 1.61 -10.26
N ALA A 136 -18.69 1.95 -9.44
CA ALA A 136 -19.44 3.18 -9.58
C ALA A 136 -18.57 4.42 -9.30
N ASP A 137 -17.65 4.31 -8.33
CA ASP A 137 -16.64 5.32 -8.05
C ASP A 137 -15.39 5.09 -8.91
N GLN A 138 -15.41 5.60 -10.14
CA GLN A 138 -14.29 5.48 -11.11
C GLN A 138 -12.96 6.15 -10.65
N LYS A 139 -12.91 6.74 -9.45
CA LYS A 139 -11.70 7.33 -8.85
C LYS A 139 -11.45 6.64 -7.52
N ASP A 140 -10.37 5.87 -7.41
CA ASP A 140 -9.92 5.30 -6.13
C ASP A 140 -9.47 6.45 -5.21
N PRO A 141 -10.26 6.83 -4.19
CA PRO A 141 -9.97 8.01 -3.37
C PRO A 141 -8.85 7.75 -2.37
N PHE A 142 -8.43 6.48 -2.20
CA PHE A 142 -7.44 6.04 -1.21
C PHE A 142 -6.02 6.01 -1.77
N MET A 143 -5.87 5.84 -3.09
CA MET A 143 -4.55 5.85 -3.71
C MET A 143 -4.00 7.27 -3.85
N GLU A 144 -2.71 7.40 -3.57
CA GLU A 144 -1.94 8.58 -3.95
C GLU A 144 -0.70 8.13 -4.70
N PHE A 145 -0.59 8.57 -5.95
CA PHE A 145 0.63 8.44 -6.74
C PHE A 145 1.36 9.78 -6.71
N ASN A 146 2.17 10.00 -5.68
CA ASN A 146 3.01 11.19 -5.58
C ASN A 146 4.46 10.87 -5.93
N ILE A 147 4.71 10.58 -7.21
CA ILE A 147 6.06 10.26 -7.74
C ILE A 147 7.04 11.43 -7.55
N LYS A 148 6.53 12.67 -7.38
CA LYS A 148 7.36 13.86 -7.11
C LYS A 148 8.02 13.82 -5.73
N THR A 149 7.38 13.20 -4.73
CA THR A 149 7.90 13.10 -3.36
C THR A 149 8.59 11.77 -3.08
N MET A 150 8.44 10.78 -3.97
CA MET A 150 9.13 9.50 -3.86
C MET A 150 10.62 9.61 -4.17
N THR A 151 11.45 8.96 -3.35
CA THR A 151 12.88 8.84 -3.63
C THR A 151 13.11 7.94 -4.84
N MET A 152 14.18 8.21 -5.61
CA MET A 152 14.47 7.43 -6.83
C MET A 152 14.70 5.94 -6.51
N GLN A 153 15.33 5.61 -5.38
CA GLN A 153 15.43 4.21 -4.95
C GLN A 153 14.07 3.54 -4.77
N ARG A 154 13.04 4.26 -4.30
CA ARG A 154 11.68 3.71 -4.14
C ARG A 154 11.01 3.47 -5.48
N ILE A 155 11.17 4.40 -6.43
CA ILE A 155 10.67 4.23 -7.80
C ILE A 155 11.32 2.99 -8.44
N VAL A 156 12.64 2.87 -8.35
CA VAL A 156 13.40 1.72 -8.89
C VAL A 156 13.02 0.42 -8.18
N ASN A 157 12.87 0.41 -6.86
CA ASN A 157 12.47 -0.79 -6.11
C ASN A 157 11.03 -1.21 -6.45
N ALA A 158 10.09 -0.26 -6.56
CA ALA A 158 8.73 -0.56 -6.98
C ALA A 158 8.68 -1.10 -8.42
N ILE A 159 9.50 -0.57 -9.33
CA ILE A 159 9.68 -1.13 -10.68
C ILE A 159 10.25 -2.57 -10.61
N ASN A 160 11.33 -2.78 -9.85
CA ASN A 160 12.02 -4.07 -9.75
C ASN A 160 11.18 -5.15 -9.06
N VAL A 161 10.28 -4.79 -8.16
CA VAL A 161 9.36 -5.72 -7.51
C VAL A 161 8.09 -5.93 -8.35
N GLY A 162 7.57 -4.87 -8.98
CA GLY A 162 6.35 -4.90 -9.78
C GLY A 162 6.50 -5.57 -11.15
N LEU A 163 7.65 -5.42 -11.82
CA LEU A 163 7.91 -6.03 -13.13
C LEU A 163 7.88 -7.57 -13.09
N PRO A 164 8.57 -8.25 -12.15
CA PRO A 164 8.49 -9.71 -12.06
C PRO A 164 7.08 -10.22 -11.77
N ASP A 165 6.32 -9.55 -10.89
CA ASP A 165 4.93 -9.91 -10.59
C ASP A 165 4.02 -9.71 -11.82
N PHE A 166 4.22 -8.62 -12.56
CA PHE A 166 3.55 -8.37 -13.84
C PHE A 166 3.84 -9.46 -14.87
N TYR A 167 5.12 -9.80 -15.10
CA TYR A 167 5.50 -10.86 -16.03
C TYR A 167 5.01 -12.24 -15.59
N THR A 168 4.99 -12.52 -14.29
CA THR A 168 4.45 -13.76 -13.74
C THR A 168 2.96 -13.85 -14.01
N LYS A 169 2.19 -12.79 -13.75
CA LYS A 169 0.74 -12.75 -14.01
C LYS A 169 0.41 -12.79 -15.51
N LEU A 170 1.24 -12.17 -16.35
CA LEU A 170 1.13 -12.27 -17.81
C LEU A 170 1.36 -13.71 -18.28
N LYS A 171 2.38 -14.39 -17.73
CA LYS A 171 2.65 -15.81 -18.01
C LYS A 171 1.55 -16.72 -17.50
N ASP A 172 0.94 -16.39 -16.37
CA ASP A 172 -0.22 -17.10 -15.86
C ASP A 172 -1.39 -16.98 -16.84
N LEU A 173 -1.66 -15.80 -17.38
CA LEU A 173 -2.76 -15.57 -18.34
C LEU A 173 -2.58 -16.27 -19.68
N THR A 174 -1.34 -16.57 -20.08
CA THR A 174 -1.04 -17.29 -21.32
C THR A 174 -1.08 -18.81 -21.16
N GLN A 175 -1.27 -19.33 -19.94
CA GLN A 175 -1.48 -20.75 -19.69
C GLN A 175 -2.90 -21.20 -20.04
N ASP A 176 -3.03 -22.47 -20.37
CA ASP A 176 -4.33 -23.05 -20.69
C ASP A 176 -5.15 -23.23 -19.41
N MET A 177 -6.34 -22.63 -19.37
CA MET A 177 -7.18 -22.57 -18.17
C MET A 177 -8.66 -22.40 -18.54
N PRO A 178 -9.59 -22.83 -17.66
CA PRO A 178 -11.02 -22.63 -17.87
C PRO A 178 -11.39 -21.16 -18.04
N ASN A 179 -12.36 -20.86 -18.92
CA ASN A 179 -12.74 -19.49 -19.26
C ASN A 179 -13.19 -18.65 -18.05
N GLU A 180 -13.86 -19.24 -17.06
CA GLU A 180 -14.26 -18.52 -15.85
C GLU A 180 -13.05 -18.06 -15.02
N VAL A 181 -12.06 -18.96 -14.84
CA VAL A 181 -10.80 -18.65 -14.15
C VAL A 181 -9.99 -17.61 -14.92
N ARG A 182 -10.00 -17.71 -16.26
CA ARG A 182 -9.36 -16.75 -17.16
C ARG A 182 -9.97 -15.36 -17.03
N MET A 183 -11.30 -15.24 -16.97
CA MET A 183 -12.00 -13.96 -16.83
C MET A 183 -11.73 -13.29 -15.48
N THR A 184 -11.67 -14.05 -14.38
CA THR A 184 -11.30 -13.53 -13.05
C THR A 184 -9.85 -13.06 -13.02
N LYS A 185 -8.92 -13.82 -13.60
CA LYS A 185 -7.51 -13.44 -13.73
C LYS A 185 -7.32 -12.23 -14.65
N LEU A 186 -8.06 -12.14 -15.76
CA LEU A 186 -8.06 -11.01 -16.70
C LEU A 186 -8.52 -9.70 -16.04
N ASN A 187 -9.61 -9.74 -15.27
CA ASN A 187 -10.09 -8.57 -14.54
C ASN A 187 -9.06 -8.08 -13.51
N SER A 188 -8.42 -9.01 -12.81
CA SER A 188 -7.35 -8.71 -11.86
C SER A 188 -6.10 -8.14 -12.56
N PHE A 189 -5.80 -8.64 -13.76
CA PHE A 189 -4.67 -8.19 -14.57
C PHE A 189 -4.91 -6.84 -15.25
N SER A 190 -6.11 -6.56 -15.73
CA SER A 190 -6.48 -5.28 -16.35
C SER A 190 -6.34 -4.11 -15.38
N ILE A 191 -6.63 -4.33 -14.10
CA ILE A 191 -6.50 -3.31 -13.05
C ILE A 191 -5.03 -3.13 -12.66
N LEU A 192 -4.26 -4.22 -12.61
CA LEU A 192 -2.81 -4.15 -12.46
C LEU A 192 -2.14 -3.43 -13.62
N GLN A 193 -2.59 -3.66 -14.87
CA GLN A 193 -2.10 -2.97 -16.06
C GLN A 193 -2.36 -1.48 -15.99
N THR A 194 -3.57 -1.03 -15.69
CA THR A 194 -3.86 0.42 -15.62
C THR A 194 -3.03 1.11 -14.54
N ASN A 195 -2.90 0.51 -13.35
CA ASN A 195 -2.10 1.07 -12.27
C ASN A 195 -0.58 1.04 -12.56
N LEU A 196 -0.09 -0.02 -13.20
CA LEU A 196 1.31 -0.13 -13.63
C LEU A 196 1.63 0.82 -14.79
N ILE A 197 0.75 0.98 -15.77
CA ILE A 197 0.94 1.90 -16.90
C ILE A 197 1.07 3.33 -16.40
N LEU A 198 0.14 3.78 -15.54
CA LEU A 198 0.22 5.10 -14.94
C LEU A 198 1.50 5.29 -14.12
N PHE A 199 1.92 4.24 -13.40
CA PHE A 199 3.18 4.23 -12.67
C PHE A 199 4.40 4.31 -13.60
N PHE A 200 4.45 3.53 -14.68
CA PHE A 200 5.56 3.53 -15.65
C PHE A 200 5.63 4.82 -16.46
N GLU A 201 4.51 5.35 -16.93
CA GLU A 201 4.47 6.62 -17.66
C GLU A 201 5.04 7.75 -16.81
N GLU A 202 4.62 7.83 -15.54
CA GLU A 202 5.04 8.90 -14.66
C GLU A 202 6.46 8.68 -14.08
N ALA A 203 6.88 7.42 -13.87
CA ALA A 203 8.26 7.08 -13.54
C ALA A 203 9.23 7.40 -14.69
N THR A 204 8.82 7.15 -15.94
CA THR A 204 9.60 7.49 -17.14
C THR A 204 9.79 8.99 -17.25
N LYS A 205 8.72 9.78 -17.09
CA LYS A 205 8.81 11.25 -17.06
C LYS A 205 9.76 11.75 -15.96
N ARG A 206 9.77 11.12 -14.79
CA ARG A 206 10.67 11.51 -13.70
C ARG A 206 12.12 11.15 -13.99
N MET A 207 12.37 9.98 -14.60
CA MET A 207 13.71 9.62 -15.07
C MET A 207 14.21 10.60 -16.13
N ASP A 208 13.37 11.01 -17.08
CA ASP A 208 13.72 12.02 -18.09
C ASP A 208 14.07 13.37 -17.46
N GLN A 209 13.30 13.83 -16.47
CA GLN A 209 13.61 15.05 -15.73
C GLN A 209 14.97 14.99 -15.03
N LEU A 210 15.28 13.85 -14.41
CA LEU A 210 16.56 13.66 -13.73
C LEU A 210 17.74 13.57 -14.70
N ILE A 211 17.57 12.93 -15.85
CA ILE A 211 18.58 12.92 -16.91
C ILE A 211 18.85 14.35 -17.38
N GLN A 212 17.80 15.17 -17.54
CA GLN A 212 17.96 16.59 -17.88
C GLN A 212 18.68 17.39 -16.78
N GLU A 213 18.37 17.17 -15.51
CA GLU A 213 19.06 17.79 -14.37
C GLU A 213 20.53 17.39 -14.32
N GLN A 214 20.85 16.10 -14.50
CA GLN A 214 22.22 15.61 -14.53
C GLN A 214 23.02 16.16 -15.72
N ASN A 215 22.41 16.22 -16.90
CA ASN A 215 23.06 16.81 -18.08
C ASN A 215 23.38 18.29 -17.87
N LYS A 216 22.51 19.05 -17.20
CA LYS A 216 22.81 20.45 -16.83
C LYS A 216 24.00 20.55 -15.90
N ILE A 217 24.09 19.67 -14.89
CA ILE A 217 25.22 19.65 -13.94
C ILE A 217 26.52 19.28 -14.67
N ILE A 218 26.48 18.30 -15.58
CA ILE A 218 27.63 17.92 -16.40
C ILE A 218 28.08 19.10 -17.26
N ASP A 219 27.17 19.77 -17.96
CA ASP A 219 27.48 20.96 -18.77
C ASP A 219 28.10 22.09 -17.93
N GLU A 220 27.61 22.31 -16.71
CA GLU A 220 28.15 23.30 -15.78
C GLU A 220 29.57 22.93 -15.29
N LEU A 221 29.81 21.66 -14.99
CA LEU A 221 31.11 21.14 -14.58
C LEU A 221 32.12 21.19 -15.73
N GLU A 222 31.73 20.81 -16.94
CA GLU A 222 32.58 20.90 -18.13
C GLU A 222 32.96 22.35 -18.48
N LYS A 223 32.03 23.29 -18.30
CA LYS A 223 32.31 24.73 -18.48
C LYS A 223 33.28 25.26 -17.42
N LYS A 224 33.16 24.82 -16.17
CA LYS A 224 34.11 25.16 -15.10
C LYS A 224 35.50 24.60 -15.38
N ASP A 225 35.60 23.33 -15.75
CA ASP A 225 36.89 22.67 -16.04
C ASP A 225 37.61 23.29 -17.26
N LYS A 226 36.86 23.82 -18.24
CA LYS A 226 37.42 24.59 -19.37
C LYS A 226 37.86 26.01 -18.99
N ASN A 227 37.23 26.63 -18.00
CA ASN A 227 37.63 27.94 -17.49
C ASN A 227 38.84 27.85 -16.55
N ASP A 228 38.97 26.78 -15.77
CA ASP A 228 40.11 26.55 -14.87
C ASP A 228 41.39 26.10 -15.61
N LYS A 229 41.27 25.69 -16.89
CA LYS A 229 42.39 25.31 -17.77
C LYS A 229 42.89 26.45 -18.69
N LYS A 230 42.35 27.66 -18.56
CA LYS A 230 42.79 28.88 -19.27
C LYS A 230 43.54 29.82 -18.36
#